data_AF-A0A960D7D3-F1
#
_entry.id   AF-A0A960D7D3-F1
#
_cell.length_a   1.000
_cell.length_b   1.000
_cell.length_c   1.000
_cell.angle_alpha   90.00
_cell.angle_beta   90.00
_cell.angle_gamma   90.00
#
_symmetry.space_group_name_H-M   'P 1'
#
loop_
_entity.id
_entity.type
_entity.pdbx_description
1 polymer ?
#
loop_
_entity_poly.entity_id
_entity_poly.type
_entity_poly.pdbx_seq_one_letter_code
_entity_poly.pdbx_strand_id
1 'polypeptide(L)'
;DWVPYTEAIDLAGARASLRLNGTEIDTGFGSAVLGDPAAAVAWLANALVPFGTEIVAGQFIMSGSFTTAAFVQAGDAASATIDGLGTVSLTFT
;
A
#
# COMPACT_ATOMS: atom_id res chain seq x y z
N ASP A 1 6.00 14.41 -10.93
CA ASP A 1 5.37 13.69 -12.04
C ASP A 1 5.10 12.24 -11.68
N TRP A 2 4.04 11.65 -12.23
CA TRP A 2 3.74 10.23 -12.04
C TRP A 2 4.70 9.39 -12.87
N VAL A 3 5.28 8.37 -12.25
CA VAL A 3 6.17 7.42 -12.93
C VAL A 3 5.42 6.10 -13.08
N PRO A 4 4.94 5.75 -14.29
CA PRO A 4 4.38 4.43 -14.53
C PRO A 4 5.44 3.39 -14.25
N TYR A 5 5.04 2.32 -13.59
CA TYR A 5 5.88 1.14 -13.53
C TYR A 5 5.81 0.43 -14.90
N THR A 6 6.96 0.19 -15.52
CA THR A 6 7.05 -0.29 -16.91
C THR A 6 7.23 -1.80 -17.02
N GLU A 7 7.49 -2.48 -15.91
CA GLU A 7 7.66 -3.93 -15.84
C GLU A 7 6.47 -4.59 -15.12
N ALA A 8 6.25 -5.88 -15.36
CA ALA A 8 5.24 -6.62 -14.60
C ALA A 8 5.73 -6.82 -13.15
N ILE A 9 5.00 -6.29 -12.18
CA ILE A 9 5.22 -6.58 -10.76
C ILE A 9 4.23 -7.66 -10.33
N ASP A 10 4.73 -8.68 -9.65
CA ASP A 10 3.89 -9.58 -8.86
C ASP A 10 3.39 -8.85 -7.60
N LEU A 11 2.27 -8.15 -7.71
CA LEU A 11 1.71 -7.35 -6.61
C LEU A 11 1.29 -8.21 -5.42
N ALA A 12 0.75 -9.41 -5.66
CA ALA A 12 0.32 -10.32 -4.60
C ALA A 12 1.52 -10.94 -3.86
N GLY A 13 2.59 -11.25 -4.60
CA GLY A 13 3.84 -11.78 -4.05
C GLY A 13 4.81 -10.73 -3.51
N ALA A 14 4.58 -9.44 -3.76
CA ALA A 14 5.43 -8.36 -3.26
C ALA A 14 5.42 -8.32 -1.72
N ARG A 15 6.60 -8.44 -1.11
CA ARG A 15 6.75 -8.34 0.35
C ARG A 15 6.90 -6.88 0.78
N ALA A 16 6.22 -6.51 1.85
CA ALA A 16 6.39 -5.25 2.55
C ALA A 16 7.10 -5.47 3.90
N SER A 17 7.91 -4.49 4.29
CA SER A 17 8.54 -4.36 5.61
C SER A 17 8.24 -2.98 6.17
N LEU A 18 7.68 -2.93 7.38
CA LEU A 18 7.43 -1.71 8.12
C LEU A 18 8.40 -1.62 9.30
N ARG A 19 9.13 -0.49 9.39
CA ARG A 19 10.09 -0.24 10.47
C ARG A 19 9.76 1.06 11.19
N LEU A 20 9.94 1.04 12.51
CA LEU A 20 9.85 2.20 13.39
C LEU A 20 11.15 2.30 14.19
N ASN A 21 11.80 3.46 14.16
CA ASN A 21 13.07 3.73 14.84
C ASN A 21 14.15 2.66 14.55
N GLY A 22 14.24 2.25 13.28
CA GLY A 22 15.18 1.24 12.82
C GLY A 22 14.78 -0.21 13.12
N THR A 23 13.71 -0.46 13.88
CA THR A 23 13.23 -1.80 14.23
C THR A 23 12.12 -2.22 13.28
N GLU A 24 12.22 -3.40 12.65
CA GLU A 24 11.11 -3.98 11.88
C GLU A 24 10.01 -4.40 12.84
N ILE A 25 8.84 -3.78 12.71
CA ILE A 25 7.70 -3.99 13.61
C ILE A 25 6.66 -4.92 12.99
N ASP A 26 6.60 -4.97 11.65
CA ASP A 26 5.72 -5.89 10.95
C ASP A 26 6.14 -6.09 9.48
N THR A 27 5.72 -7.20 8.91
CA THR A 27 5.99 -7.58 7.52
C THR A 27 4.80 -8.33 6.94
N GLY A 28 4.57 -8.19 5.65
CA GLY A 28 3.47 -8.87 4.99
C GLY A 28 3.66 -8.96 3.49
N PHE A 29 2.71 -9.60 2.82
CA PHE A 29 2.70 -9.71 1.36
C PHE A 29 1.50 -8.94 0.81
N GLY A 30 1.57 -8.49 -0.45
CA GLY A 30 0.43 -7.82 -1.08
C GLY A 30 -0.83 -8.67 -1.13
N SER A 31 -0.70 -10.00 -1.10
CA SER A 31 -1.82 -10.94 -0.97
C SER A 31 -2.64 -10.79 0.33
N ALA A 32 -2.11 -10.11 1.35
CA ALA A 32 -2.91 -9.69 2.52
C ALA A 32 -4.06 -8.73 2.13
N VAL A 33 -3.91 -8.01 1.02
CA VAL A 33 -4.92 -7.10 0.47
C VAL A 33 -5.90 -7.89 -0.39
N LEU A 34 -6.86 -8.56 0.26
CA LEU A 34 -7.93 -9.34 -0.39
C LEU A 34 -7.43 -10.35 -1.44
N GLY A 35 -6.24 -10.93 -1.25
CA GLY A 35 -5.61 -11.88 -2.17
C GLY A 35 -4.74 -11.22 -3.24
N ASP A 36 -5.09 -10.03 -3.73
CA ASP A 36 -4.30 -9.23 -4.67
C ASP A 36 -4.68 -7.73 -4.57
N PRO A 37 -3.71 -6.81 -4.41
CA PRO A 37 -3.97 -5.36 -4.35
C PRO A 37 -4.79 -4.79 -5.52
N ALA A 38 -4.57 -5.27 -6.75
CA ALA A 38 -5.33 -4.83 -7.92
C ALA A 38 -6.77 -5.40 -7.90
N ALA A 39 -6.96 -6.61 -7.39
CA ALA A 39 -8.29 -7.19 -7.22
C ALA A 39 -9.13 -6.40 -6.20
N ALA A 40 -8.51 -5.85 -5.15
CA ALA A 40 -9.19 -4.96 -4.20
C ALA A 40 -9.72 -3.68 -4.87
N VAL A 41 -8.97 -3.10 -5.81
CA VAL A 41 -9.43 -1.94 -6.59
C VAL A 41 -10.59 -2.31 -7.52
N ALA A 42 -10.51 -3.47 -8.18
CA ALA A 42 -11.60 -3.98 -9.00
C ALA A 42 -12.87 -4.25 -8.18
N TRP A 43 -12.72 -4.79 -6.96
CA TRP A 43 -13.84 -4.95 -6.03
C TRP A 43 -14.47 -3.60 -5.67
N LEU A 44 -13.65 -2.58 -5.36
CA LEU A 44 -14.16 -1.25 -5.04
C LEU A 44 -14.96 -0.66 -6.21
N ALA A 45 -14.44 -0.77 -7.44
CA ALA A 45 -15.15 -0.29 -8.63
C ALA A 45 -16.56 -0.90 -8.76
N ASN A 46 -16.69 -2.21 -8.52
CA ASN A 46 -17.99 -2.90 -8.54
C ASN A 46 -18.87 -2.52 -7.34
N ALA A 47 -18.29 -2.36 -6.16
CA ALA A 47 -19.02 -2.04 -4.93
C ALA A 47 -19.62 -0.63 -4.94
N LEU A 48 -19.09 0.28 -5.75
CA LEU A 48 -19.59 1.65 -5.89
C LEU A 48 -20.86 1.77 -6.76
N VAL A 49 -21.11 0.82 -7.66
CA VAL A 49 -22.23 0.86 -8.63
C VAL A 49 -23.61 1.07 -7.96
N PRO A 50 -23.98 0.38 -6.86
CA PRO A 50 -25.27 0.59 -6.20
C PRO A 50 -25.45 1.99 -5.62
N PHE A 51 -24.36 2.72 -5.40
CA PHE A 51 -24.37 4.09 -4.89
C PHE A 51 -24.37 5.15 -6.01
N GLY A 52 -24.45 4.73 -7.27
CA GLY A 52 -24.49 5.64 -8.42
C GLY A 52 -23.17 6.40 -8.63
N THR A 53 -22.04 5.80 -8.24
CA THR A 53 -20.71 6.38 -8.37
C THR A 53 -19.73 5.37 -8.96
N GLU A 54 -18.59 5.87 -9.44
CA GLU A 54 -17.57 5.09 -10.14
C GLU A 54 -16.16 5.64 -9.85
N ILE A 55 -15.14 4.84 -10.15
CA ILE A 55 -13.76 5.30 -10.17
C ILE A 55 -13.50 5.98 -11.51
N VAL A 56 -13.09 7.24 -11.49
CA VAL A 56 -12.81 8.02 -12.70
C VAL A 56 -11.31 8.20 -12.93
N ALA A 57 -10.93 8.43 -14.19
CA ALA A 57 -9.55 8.64 -14.58
C ALA A 57 -8.90 9.80 -13.79
N GLY A 58 -7.67 9.57 -13.32
CA GLY A 58 -6.91 10.53 -12.51
C GLY A 58 -7.10 10.40 -11.01
N GLN A 59 -8.00 9.54 -10.53
CA GLN A 59 -8.11 9.26 -9.10
C GLN A 59 -6.98 8.37 -8.58
N PHE A 60 -6.52 8.67 -7.37
CA PHE A 60 -5.57 7.86 -6.62
C PHE A 60 -6.32 6.95 -5.64
N ILE A 61 -6.10 5.63 -5.75
CA ILE A 61 -6.76 4.63 -4.93
C ILE A 61 -5.72 3.90 -4.09
N MET A 62 -5.92 3.87 -2.78
CA MET A 62 -5.13 3.02 -1.87
C MET A 62 -5.81 1.65 -1.76
N SER A 63 -5.17 0.61 -2.30
CA SER A 63 -5.74 -0.75 -2.38
C SER A 63 -5.95 -1.40 -1.01
N GLY A 64 -5.10 -1.09 -0.04
CA GLY A 64 -5.13 -1.65 1.31
C GLY A 64 -3.72 -1.73 1.92
N SER A 65 -3.66 -2.17 3.18
CA SER A 65 -2.39 -2.31 3.91
C SER A 65 -1.86 -3.75 3.83
N PHE A 66 -0.54 -3.88 3.69
CA PHE A 66 0.14 -5.18 3.66
C PHE A 66 0.49 -5.62 5.09
N THR A 67 0.59 -4.67 6.01
CA THR A 67 0.96 -4.85 7.42
C THR A 67 -0.12 -4.28 8.34
N THR A 68 0.03 -4.53 9.63
CA THR A 68 -0.65 -3.78 10.69
C THR A 68 -0.22 -2.31 10.70
N ALA A 69 -1.02 -1.48 11.37
CA ALA A 69 -0.69 -0.07 11.58
C ALA A 69 0.22 0.12 12.79
N ALA A 70 1.25 0.94 12.65
CA ALA A 70 2.10 1.35 13.74
C ALA A 70 1.45 2.48 14.55
N PHE A 71 1.57 2.43 15.88
CA PHE A 71 1.34 3.59 16.73
C PHE A 71 2.64 4.39 16.82
N VAL A 72 2.56 5.69 16.55
CA VAL A 72 3.71 6.58 16.43
C VAL A 72 3.59 7.77 17.39
N GLN A 73 4.73 8.30 17.80
CA GLN A 73 4.86 9.47 18.66
C GLN A 73 5.69 10.55 17.96
N ALA A 74 5.60 11.79 18.47
CA ALA A 74 6.47 12.87 18.01
C ALA A 74 7.94 12.48 18.22
N GLY A 75 8.77 12.67 17.20
CA GLY A 75 10.17 12.26 17.15
C GLY A 75 10.43 10.88 16.52
N ASP A 76 9.41 10.06 16.30
CA ASP A 76 9.60 8.75 15.68
C ASP A 76 10.00 8.85 14.20
N ALA A 77 10.84 7.92 13.75
CA ALA A 77 11.17 7.73 12.34
C ALA A 77 10.57 6.42 11.82
N ALA A 78 9.72 6.50 10.78
CA ALA A 78 9.12 5.33 10.14
C ALA A 78 9.63 5.15 8.72
N SER A 79 9.77 3.90 8.29
CA SER A 79 10.03 3.55 6.91
C SER A 79 9.24 2.31 6.50
N ALA A 80 8.64 2.33 5.31
CA ALA A 80 8.02 1.18 4.69
C ALA A 80 8.75 0.87 3.37
N THR A 81 9.13 -0.39 3.17
CA THR A 81 9.73 -0.88 1.92
C THR A 81 8.83 -1.93 1.31
N ILE A 82 8.58 -1.84 0.01
CA ILE A 82 7.89 -2.88 -0.76
C ILE A 82 8.83 -3.36 -1.86
N ASP A 83 9.04 -4.66 -1.93
CA ASP A 83 9.91 -5.28 -2.94
C ASP A 83 9.45 -4.90 -4.34
N GLY A 84 10.39 -4.47 -5.19
CA GLY A 84 10.11 -3.96 -6.53
C GLY A 84 9.56 -2.52 -6.60
N LEU A 85 9.02 -1.97 -5.51
CA LEU A 85 8.48 -0.60 -5.49
C LEU A 85 9.34 0.41 -4.72
N GLY A 86 10.29 -0.08 -3.91
CA GLY A 86 11.24 0.75 -3.17
C GLY A 86 10.78 1.12 -1.77
N THR A 87 11.36 2.18 -1.22
CA THR A 87 11.18 2.59 0.19
C THR A 87 10.63 4.00 0.29
N VAL A 88 9.66 4.18 1.19
CA VAL A 88 9.18 5.50 1.65
C VAL A 88 9.53 5.64 3.13
N SER A 89 9.98 6.83 3.53
CA SER A 89 10.36 7.12 4.92
C SER A 89 9.95 8.53 5.34
N LEU A 90 9.64 8.70 6.62
CA LEU A 90 9.31 9.99 7.21
C LEU A 90 9.68 10.04 8.69
N THR A 91 9.75 11.25 9.23
CA THR A 91 9.92 11.52 10.67
C THR A 91 8.71 12.30 11.16
N PHE A 92 8.13 11.86 12.26
CA PHE A 92 7.01 12.52 12.93
C PHE A 92 7.54 13.68 13.78
N THR A 93 6.95 14.86 13.66
CA THR A 93 7.32 16.09 14.40
C THR A 93 6.17 16.58 15.26
#